data_AF-A0A934ZNT0-F1
#
_entry.id   AF-A0A934ZNT0-F1
#
_cell.length_a   1.000
_cell.length_b   1.000
_cell.length_c   1.000
_cell.angle_alpha   90.00
_cell.angle_beta   90.00
_cell.angle_gamma   90.00
#
_symmetry.space_group_name_H-M   'P 1'
#
loop_
_entity.id
_entity.type
_entity.pdbx_description
1 polymer ?
#
loop_
_entity_poly.entity_id
_entity_poly.type
_entity_poly.pdbx_seq_one_letter_code
_entity_poly.pdbx_strand_id
1 'polypeptide(L)'
;MVGNAWEWTADCWHDDLTTAPLDGSAWLAADGGNCGRRTPMGGGWISGPGWARSSIRSNDPASYRSYMLGFRVAADLKRNAHAKN
;
A
#
# COMPACT_ATOMS: atom_id res chain seq x y z
N MET A 1 -3.81 3.91 9.19
CA MET A 1 -4.37 5.23 8.86
C MET A 1 -5.61 5.00 8.02
N VAL A 2 -6.73 5.66 8.32
CA VAL A 2 -8.02 5.43 7.65
C VAL A 2 -8.69 6.77 7.35
N GLY A 3 -9.16 6.95 6.11
CA GLY A 3 -9.94 8.11 5.67
C GLY A 3 -9.11 9.25 5.06
N ASN A 4 -9.81 10.34 4.76
CA ASN A 4 -9.36 11.49 3.96
C ASN A 4 -9.05 11.12 2.50
N ALA A 5 -7.99 10.36 2.23
CA ALA A 5 -7.64 9.94 0.88
C ALA A 5 -7.25 8.47 0.85
N TRP A 6 -7.56 7.82 -0.28
CA TRP A 6 -6.87 6.58 -0.63
C TRP A 6 -5.40 6.88 -0.85
N GLU A 7 -4.53 5.98 -0.45
CA GLU A 7 -3.09 6.19 -0.53
C GLU A 7 -2.43 5.08 -1.33
N TRP A 8 -1.70 5.44 -2.38
CA TRP A 8 -0.90 4.49 -3.16
C TRP A 8 0.11 3.76 -2.28
N THR A 9 0.25 2.45 -2.51
CA THR A 9 1.38 1.65 -2.03
C THR A 9 2.27 1.20 -3.20
N ALA A 10 3.47 0.73 -2.87
CA ALA A 10 4.40 0.22 -3.88
C ALA A 10 3.97 -1.14 -4.46
N ASP A 11 3.13 -1.90 -3.76
CA ASP A 11 2.72 -3.25 -4.14
C ASP A 11 1.97 -3.30 -5.46
N CYS A 12 2.29 -4.32 -6.26
CA CYS A 12 1.46 -4.75 -7.37
C CYS A 12 0.22 -5.49 -6.84
N TRP A 13 -0.85 -5.54 -7.64
CA TRP A 13 -2.05 -6.26 -7.21
C TRP A 13 -1.83 -7.77 -7.20
N HIS A 14 -2.30 -8.43 -6.14
CA HIS A 14 -2.39 -9.88 -5.99
C HIS A 14 -3.79 -10.22 -5.46
N ASP A 15 -4.41 -11.28 -6.00
CA ASP A 15 -5.80 -11.66 -5.69
C ASP A 15 -5.98 -12.17 -4.26
N ASP A 16 -4.94 -12.77 -3.68
CA ASP A 16 -4.89 -13.17 -2.29
C ASP A 16 -3.56 -12.78 -1.63
N LEU A 17 -3.38 -13.16 -0.36
CA LEU A 17 -2.21 -12.82 0.46
C LEU A 17 -1.37 -14.05 0.82
N THR A 18 -1.59 -15.19 0.15
CA THR A 18 -1.01 -16.50 0.53
C THR A 18 0.51 -16.49 0.55
N THR A 19 1.12 -15.74 -0.39
CA THR A 19 2.56 -15.65 -0.56
C THR A 19 3.09 -14.23 -0.33
N ALA A 20 2.36 -13.41 0.45
CA ALA A 20 2.77 -12.04 0.73
C ALA A 20 4.12 -11.98 1.48
N PRO A 21 5.03 -11.05 1.12
CA PRO A 21 6.26 -10.83 1.86
C PRO A 21 6.00 -10.50 3.34
N LEU A 22 6.73 -11.15 4.24
CA LEU A 22 6.62 -10.96 5.69
C LEU A 22 7.65 -9.98 6.26
N ASP A 23 8.59 -9.53 5.44
CA ASP A 23 9.67 -8.60 5.81
C ASP A 23 9.29 -7.12 5.60
N GLY A 24 8.07 -6.85 5.12
CA GLY A 24 7.58 -5.50 4.82
C GLY A 24 8.10 -4.93 3.50
N SER A 25 8.81 -5.72 2.68
CA SER A 25 9.17 -5.32 1.32
C SER A 25 7.95 -5.22 0.42
N ALA A 26 8.04 -4.39 -0.62
CA ALA A 26 6.97 -4.25 -1.60
C ALA A 26 6.76 -5.56 -2.38
N TRP A 27 5.52 -6.00 -2.50
CA TRP A 27 5.17 -7.19 -3.26
C TRP A 27 5.00 -6.84 -4.75
N LEU A 28 6.06 -7.06 -5.53
CA LEU A 28 6.13 -6.67 -6.95
C LEU A 28 5.53 -7.74 -7.88
N ALA A 29 6.15 -8.03 -9.01
CA ALA A 29 5.60 -8.96 -10.02
C ALA A 29 5.78 -10.45 -9.69
N ALA A 30 6.48 -10.78 -8.60
CA ALA A 30 6.65 -12.16 -8.16
C ALA A 30 5.29 -12.79 -7.79
N ASP A 31 5.20 -14.12 -7.81
CA ASP A 31 4.02 -14.86 -7.35
C ASP A 31 2.68 -14.45 -7.99
N GLY A 32 2.73 -14.00 -9.25
CA GLY A 32 1.53 -13.65 -10.03
C GLY A 32 1.10 -12.17 -9.92
N GLY A 33 1.94 -11.30 -9.38
CA GLY A 33 1.64 -9.88 -9.22
C GLY A 33 1.38 -9.14 -10.53
N ASN A 34 0.22 -8.47 -10.61
CA ASN A 34 -0.14 -7.62 -11.73
C ASN A 34 0.27 -6.17 -11.47
N CYS A 35 1.44 -5.77 -11.98
CA CYS A 35 1.97 -4.41 -11.81
C CYS A 35 1.33 -3.34 -12.72
N GLY A 36 0.45 -3.74 -13.64
CA GLY A 36 -0.46 -2.82 -14.32
C GLY A 36 -1.50 -2.23 -13.36
N ARG A 37 -1.60 -2.79 -12.16
CA ARG A 37 -2.45 -2.31 -11.07
C ARG A 37 -1.63 -2.21 -9.78
N ARG A 38 -2.04 -1.32 -8.89
CA ARG A 38 -1.43 -1.11 -7.57
C ARG A 38 -2.49 -1.20 -6.50
N THR A 39 -2.05 -1.26 -5.25
CA THR A 39 -2.93 -1.52 -4.10
C THR A 39 -3.15 -0.29 -3.21
N PRO A 40 -4.02 0.69 -3.55
CA PRO A 40 -4.35 1.74 -2.61
C PRO A 40 -4.98 1.22 -1.33
N MET A 41 -4.65 1.84 -0.19
CA MET A 41 -5.18 1.49 1.12
C MET A 41 -5.78 2.72 1.84
N GLY A 42 -6.55 2.48 2.90
CA GLY A 42 -6.98 3.51 3.87
C GLY A 42 -8.37 4.13 3.66
N GLY A 43 -8.89 4.19 2.44
CA GLY A 43 -10.20 4.80 2.16
C GLY A 43 -10.17 6.34 2.10
N GLY A 44 -11.10 6.95 1.36
CA GLY A 44 -11.23 8.41 1.21
C GLY A 44 -12.31 9.04 2.09
N TRP A 45 -12.46 10.37 2.04
CA TRP A 45 -13.44 11.10 2.87
C TRP A 45 -14.92 10.77 2.57
N ILE A 46 -15.24 10.23 1.39
CA ILE A 46 -16.58 9.70 1.06
C ILE A 46 -16.67 8.16 1.15
N SER A 47 -15.60 7.48 1.57
CA SER A 47 -15.63 6.02 1.70
C SER A 47 -16.59 5.63 2.82
N GLY A 48 -17.53 4.73 2.51
CA GLY A 48 -18.39 4.14 3.54
C GLY A 48 -17.60 3.31 4.56
N PRO A 49 -18.19 2.96 5.71
CA PRO A 49 -17.49 2.26 6.81
C PRO A 49 -16.82 0.95 6.40
N GLY A 50 -17.42 0.20 5.46
CA GLY A 50 -16.84 -1.05 4.95
C GLY A 50 -15.51 -0.89 4.21
N TRP A 51 -15.25 0.31 3.69
CA TRP A 51 -14.01 0.70 3.02
C TRP A 51 -13.04 1.44 3.94
N ALA A 52 -13.47 1.78 5.15
CA ALA A 52 -12.68 2.48 6.15
C ALA A 52 -12.07 1.49 7.17
N ARG A 53 -11.30 0.51 6.67
CA ARG A 53 -10.67 -0.55 7.48
C ARG A 53 -9.18 -0.64 7.18
N SER A 54 -8.38 -1.06 8.15
CA SER A 54 -6.93 -1.20 8.00
C SER A 54 -6.52 -2.25 6.96
N SER A 55 -7.34 -3.28 6.74
CA SER A 55 -7.08 -4.36 5.78
C SER A 55 -7.68 -4.13 4.39
N ILE A 56 -8.32 -2.98 4.15
CA ILE A 56 -8.92 -2.71 2.85
C ILE A 56 -7.84 -2.56 1.78
N ARG A 57 -8.07 -3.16 0.61
CA ARG A 57 -7.19 -3.10 -0.55
C ARG A 57 -8.05 -2.71 -1.76
N SER A 58 -7.71 -1.62 -2.41
CA SER A 58 -8.24 -1.32 -3.75
C SER A 58 -7.33 -1.93 -4.80
N ASN A 59 -7.88 -2.27 -5.95
CA ASN A 59 -7.14 -2.77 -7.09
C ASN A 59 -7.25 -1.75 -8.21
N ASP A 60 -6.40 -0.73 -8.26
CA ASP A 60 -6.54 0.37 -9.23
C ASP A 60 -5.46 0.34 -10.30
N PRO A 61 -5.76 0.69 -11.57
CA PRO A 61 -4.74 0.80 -12.62
C PRO A 61 -3.59 1.70 -12.18
N ALA A 62 -2.34 1.34 -12.49
CA ALA A 62 -1.17 2.14 -12.09
C ALA A 62 -1.17 3.57 -12.68
N SER A 63 -1.92 3.79 -13.77
CA SER A 63 -2.12 5.10 -14.39
C SER A 63 -3.30 5.90 -13.81
N TYR A 64 -4.05 5.33 -12.87
CA TYR A 64 -5.25 5.95 -12.33
C TYR A 64 -4.91 7.24 -11.57
N ARG A 65 -5.77 8.23 -11.70
CA ARG A 65 -5.65 9.56 -11.06
C ARG A 65 -7.02 9.93 -10.53
N SER A 66 -7.09 10.39 -9.29
CA SER A 66 -8.32 10.87 -8.68
C SER A 66 -8.00 11.95 -7.67
N TYR A 67 -8.93 12.89 -7.48
CA TYR A 67 -8.83 13.91 -6.44
C TYR A 67 -8.91 13.31 -5.02
N MET A 68 -9.35 12.05 -4.89
CA MET A 68 -9.39 11.31 -3.63
C MET A 68 -8.18 10.39 -3.40
N LEU A 69 -7.21 10.41 -4.31
CA LEU A 69 -6.07 9.50 -4.30
C LEU A 69 -4.77 10.29 -4.08
N GLY A 70 -4.13 10.03 -2.95
CA GLY A 70 -2.83 10.58 -2.57
C GLY A 70 -1.79 9.49 -2.39
N PHE A 71 -0.75 9.82 -1.64
CA PHE A 71 0.33 8.90 -1.25
C PHE A 71 0.96 9.38 0.06
N ARG A 72 1.58 8.45 0.77
CA ARG A 72 2.51 8.76 1.85
C ARG A 72 3.90 8.31 1.45
N VAL A 73 4.91 8.96 2.01
CA VAL A 73 6.31 8.58 1.83
C VAL A 73 6.74 7.77 3.05
N ALA A 74 7.45 6.67 2.81
CA ALA A 74 8.17 5.93 3.82
C ALA A 74 9.69 6.13 3.59
N ALA A 75 10.45 6.14 4.68
CA ALA A 75 11.90 6.23 4.62
C ALA A 75 12.50 5.34 5.71
N ASP A 76 13.56 4.62 5.35
CA ASP A 76 14.27 3.79 6.31
C ASP A 76 14.94 4.64 7.38
N LEU A 77 14.88 4.17 8.62
CA LEU A 77 15.65 4.75 9.69
C LEU A 77 17.11 4.38 9.50
N LYS A 78 17.97 5.37 9.27
CA LYS A 78 19.42 5.15 9.33
C LYS A 78 19.79 4.77 10.76
N ARG A 79 20.21 3.52 10.98
CA ARG A 79 20.76 3.11 12.27
C ARG A 79 22.12 3.79 12.44
N ASN A 80 22.20 4.76 13.34
CA ASN A 80 23.49 5.29 13.78
C ASN A 80 24.25 4.17 14.49
N ALA A 81 25.47 3.87 14.04
CA ALA A 81 26.36 2.89 14.64
C ALA A 81 26.92 3.42 15.97
N HIS A 82 26.05 3.57 16.97
CA HIS A 82 26.43 3.84 18.36
C HIS A 82 25.71 2.87 19.29
N ALA A 83 26.15 1.62 19.23
CA ALA A 83 26.19 0.73 20.38
C ALA A 83 27.59 0.12 20.37
N LYS A 84 28.54 0.86 20.97
CA LYS A 84 29.81 0.29 21.41
C LYS A 84 29.57 -0.30 22.79
N ASN A 85 29.95 -1.57 22.91
CA ASN A 85 30.18 -2.38 24.11
C ASN A 85 28.97 -2.68 25.01
#